data_AF-A0A5B6ZDM0-F1
#
_entry.id   AF-A0A5B6ZDM0-F1
#
_cell.length_a   1.000
_cell.length_b   1.000
_cell.length_c   1.000
_cell.angle_alpha   90.00
_cell.angle_beta   90.00
_cell.angle_gamma   90.00
#
_symmetry.space_group_name_H-M   'P 1'
#
loop_
_entity.id
_entity.type
_entity.pdbx_description
1 polymer ?
#
loop_
_entity_poly.entity_id
_entity_poly.type
_entity_poly.pdbx_seq_one_letter_code
_entity_poly.pdbx_strand_id
1 'polypeptide(L)'
;MSSSRKLLVHRLTPFFAARIRQNHRLLSSCSSSALSEAESPSPSLDGIHMTENCVRRLKELQAVEASTKEKMLRLSIEAGGCSGFQYTFSLDDKTNIDDRIFARDGVKLVIDKISFDFVKGATVDYVEELIRSAFQVATNPSAVGGCSCKSSFMAK
;
A
#
# COMPACT_ATOMS: atom_id res chain seq x y z
N MET A 1 47.46 -42.50 26.81
CA MET A 1 47.07 -43.82 27.31
C MET A 1 45.66 -43.73 27.88
N SER A 2 44.75 -44.56 27.34
CA SER A 2 43.48 -45.03 27.94
C SER A 2 42.39 -43.99 28.26
N SER A 3 41.09 -44.20 28.07
CA SER A 3 40.25 -45.13 27.29
C SER A 3 38.80 -44.77 27.67
N SER A 4 37.90 -44.70 26.69
CA SER A 4 36.50 -45.24 26.70
C SER A 4 35.56 -44.96 27.88
N ARG A 5 34.23 -44.82 27.76
CA ARG A 5 33.18 -44.92 26.74
C ARG A 5 31.87 -44.63 27.53
N LYS A 6 30.84 -44.08 26.91
CA LYS A 6 29.53 -44.73 26.69
C LYS A 6 28.45 -43.69 26.38
N LEU A 7 27.96 -43.78 25.15
CA LEU A 7 26.71 -43.25 24.65
C LEU A 7 25.51 -43.81 25.44
N LEU A 8 24.41 -43.08 25.51
CA LEU A 8 23.07 -43.66 25.35
C LEU A 8 22.04 -42.59 24.94
N VAL A 9 21.74 -42.67 23.65
CA VAL A 9 20.62 -42.03 22.93
C VAL A 9 19.32 -42.66 23.43
N HIS A 10 18.33 -41.84 23.83
CA HIS A 10 16.98 -42.34 24.09
C HIS A 10 16.11 -42.28 22.83
N ARG A 11 15.40 -43.38 22.61
CA ARG A 11 14.87 -43.89 21.34
C ARG A 11 13.54 -43.27 20.92
N LEU A 12 13.32 -43.35 19.61
CA LEU A 12 12.12 -43.07 18.82
C LEU A 12 11.05 -44.19 18.92
N THR A 13 9.77 -43.75 18.92
CA THR A 13 8.54 -44.29 18.25
C THR A 13 8.09 -45.75 18.56
N PRO A 14 6.97 -46.32 18.02
CA PRO A 14 5.71 -45.82 17.38
C PRO A 14 4.40 -46.55 17.90
N PHE A 15 3.28 -46.42 17.16
CA PHE A 15 2.01 -47.21 17.18
C PHE A 15 0.99 -46.84 18.29
N PHE A 16 -0.24 -46.44 17.99
CA PHE A 16 -1.27 -47.25 17.34
C PHE A 16 -2.22 -46.46 16.43
N ALA A 17 -2.69 -47.15 15.41
CA ALA A 17 -3.55 -46.69 14.33
C ALA A 17 -5.05 -46.77 14.65
N ALA A 18 -5.78 -45.79 14.11
CA ALA A 18 -7.04 -45.88 13.36
C ALA A 18 -8.29 -46.59 13.94
N ARG A 19 -9.41 -45.84 13.95
CA ARG A 19 -10.62 -46.26 13.20
C ARG A 19 -11.51 -45.06 12.82
N ILE A 20 -11.92 -45.06 11.55
CA ILE A 20 -12.69 -44.03 10.83
C ILE A 20 -14.18 -44.38 10.84
N ARG A 21 -15.01 -43.33 10.67
CA ARG A 21 -16.41 -43.24 10.17
C ARG A 21 -17.53 -43.42 11.20
N GLN A 22 -18.14 -42.30 11.58
CA GLN A 22 -19.58 -42.11 11.40
C GLN A 22 -19.87 -40.71 10.84
N ASN A 23 -20.67 -40.69 9.79
CA ASN A 23 -21.06 -39.54 8.99
C ASN A 23 -22.52 -39.21 9.36
N HIS A 24 -22.77 -38.04 9.96
CA HIS A 24 -24.08 -37.38 9.96
C HIS A 24 -23.81 -35.88 10.21
N ARG A 25 -23.57 -35.11 9.14
CA ARG A 25 -24.56 -34.26 8.48
C ARG A 25 -25.35 -33.40 9.50
N LEU A 26 -25.17 -32.09 9.32
CA LEU A 26 -25.95 -30.96 9.87
C LEU A 26 -25.36 -30.31 11.14
N LEU A 27 -24.50 -29.30 10.94
CA LEU A 27 -24.81 -27.87 11.13
C LEU A 27 -23.51 -27.05 11.34
N SER A 28 -23.38 -25.99 10.54
CA SER A 28 -22.62 -24.75 10.84
C SER A 28 -21.10 -24.91 11.12
N SER A 29 -20.23 -24.92 10.11
CA SER A 29 -19.57 -23.70 9.60
C SER A 29 -19.37 -22.60 10.65
N CYS A 30 -18.16 -22.45 11.20
CA CYS A 30 -17.23 -21.37 10.83
C CYS A 30 -16.03 -21.30 11.79
N SER A 31 -14.84 -21.24 11.21
CA SER A 31 -13.58 -20.95 11.88
C SER A 31 -13.60 -19.50 12.38
N SER A 32 -13.57 -19.30 13.69
CA SER A 32 -13.39 -17.97 14.27
C SER A 32 -11.90 -17.62 14.28
N SER A 33 -11.41 -17.22 13.12
CA SER A 33 -10.17 -16.48 12.97
C SER A 33 -10.34 -15.08 13.54
N ALA A 34 -9.28 -14.60 14.18
CA ALA A 34 -9.09 -13.27 14.76
C ALA A 34 -9.93 -12.16 14.10
N LEU A 35 -10.89 -11.62 14.86
CA LEU A 35 -11.38 -10.27 14.64
C LEU A 35 -10.27 -9.31 15.09
N SER A 36 -9.46 -8.85 14.14
CA SER A 36 -8.92 -7.50 14.20
C SER A 36 -9.91 -6.62 13.47
N GLU A 37 -10.59 -5.78 14.25
CA GLU A 37 -11.49 -4.75 13.78
C GLU A 37 -10.77 -3.87 12.76
N ALA A 38 -11.07 -4.07 11.47
CA ALA A 38 -10.77 -3.08 10.46
C ALA A 38 -11.67 -1.89 10.74
N GLU A 39 -11.09 -0.87 11.37
CA GLU A 39 -11.64 0.47 11.47
C GLU A 39 -12.18 0.88 10.10
N SER A 40 -13.49 1.11 10.03
CA SER A 40 -14.15 1.63 8.85
C SER A 40 -13.66 3.06 8.58
N PRO A 41 -12.94 3.35 7.48
CA PRO A 41 -12.72 4.74 7.12
C PRO A 41 -14.05 5.23 6.53
N SER A 42 -14.81 5.98 7.32
CA SER A 42 -15.83 6.87 6.79
C SER A 42 -15.17 7.73 5.69
N PRO A 43 -15.64 7.72 4.43
CA PRO A 43 -15.00 8.50 3.37
C PRO A 43 -15.30 9.97 3.60
N SER A 44 -14.42 10.65 4.33
CA SER A 44 -14.37 12.11 4.33
C SER A 44 -13.94 12.54 2.93
N LEU A 45 -14.87 13.10 2.15
CA LEU A 45 -14.71 13.45 0.73
C LEU A 45 -13.60 14.48 0.44
N ASP A 46 -13.00 15.07 1.47
CA ASP A 46 -11.88 16.02 1.38
C ASP A 46 -10.51 15.37 1.64
N GLY A 47 -10.47 14.07 1.94
CA GLY A 47 -9.24 13.34 2.29
C GLY A 47 -8.51 12.79 1.07
N ILE A 48 -7.19 12.89 1.07
CA ILE A 48 -6.34 12.12 0.13
C ILE A 48 -5.89 10.86 0.84
N HIS A 49 -6.01 9.73 0.16
CA HIS A 49 -5.59 8.44 0.69
C HIS A 49 -4.30 8.00 0.00
N MET A 50 -3.42 7.35 0.76
CA MET A 50 -2.24 6.66 0.23
C MET A 50 -2.43 5.17 0.50
N THR A 51 -2.05 4.29 -0.40
CA THR A 51 -2.02 2.83 -0.13
C THR A 51 -0.79 2.44 0.69
N GLU A 52 -0.78 1.23 1.25
CA GLU A 52 0.39 0.69 1.95
C GLU A 52 1.61 0.55 1.04
N ASN A 53 1.41 0.18 -0.24
CA ASN A 53 2.49 0.09 -1.22
C ASN A 53 3.15 1.45 -1.47
N CYS A 54 2.34 2.51 -1.59
CA CYS A 54 2.83 3.87 -1.75
C CYS A 54 3.68 4.30 -0.54
N VAL A 55 3.16 4.09 0.67
CA VAL A 55 3.87 4.40 1.92
C VAL A 55 5.18 3.61 2.01
N ARG A 56 5.15 2.29 1.77
CA ARG A 56 6.33 1.42 1.82
C ARG A 56 7.40 1.92 0.87
N ARG A 57 7.02 2.21 -0.38
CA ARG A 57 7.98 2.68 -1.39
C ARG A 57 8.57 4.04 -1.04
N LEU A 58 7.78 4.97 -0.51
CA LEU A 58 8.29 6.27 -0.09
C LEU A 58 9.30 6.15 1.06
N LYS A 59 9.05 5.25 2.03
CA LYS A 59 10.02 4.96 3.09
C LYS A 59 11.32 4.39 2.53
N GLU A 60 11.25 3.49 1.56
CA GLU A 60 12.43 2.96 0.90
C GLU A 60 13.22 4.06 0.18
N LEU A 61 12.55 4.94 -0.57
CA LEU A 61 13.19 6.05 -1.27
C LEU A 61 13.87 7.02 -0.29
N GLN A 62 13.23 7.32 0.84
CA GLN A 62 13.80 8.13 1.91
C GLN A 62 14.99 7.44 2.60
N ALA A 63 14.98 6.11 2.73
CA ALA A 63 16.08 5.36 3.33
C ALA A 63 17.29 5.24 2.41
N VAL A 64 17.07 5.06 1.10
CA VAL A 64 18.13 4.99 0.09
C VAL A 64 18.78 6.36 -0.08
N GLU A 65 17.98 7.41 -0.12
CA GLU A 65 18.48 8.78 -0.16
C GLU A 65 18.69 9.30 1.25
N ALA A 66 19.77 8.84 1.90
CA ALA A 66 20.25 9.29 3.21
C ALA A 66 20.75 10.76 3.20
N SER A 67 20.02 11.63 2.53
CA SER A 67 20.21 13.08 2.53
C SER A 67 19.75 13.64 3.87
N THR A 68 20.38 14.72 4.32
CA THR A 68 20.05 15.43 5.57
C THR A 68 18.61 15.98 5.61
N LYS A 69 17.84 15.86 4.51
CA LYS A 69 16.50 16.43 4.37
C LYS A 69 15.48 15.34 4.05
N GLU A 70 14.37 15.35 4.79
CA GLU A 70 13.20 14.53 4.50
C GLU A 70 12.61 14.90 3.15
N LYS A 71 12.71 14.00 2.16
CA LYS A 71 12.02 14.17 0.88
C LYS A 71 10.55 13.77 1.00
N MET A 72 9.70 14.54 0.35
CA MET A 72 8.25 14.36 0.33
C MET A 72 7.79 14.08 -1.09
N LEU A 73 6.73 13.28 -1.24
CA LEU A 73 6.14 13.07 -2.56
C LEU A 73 5.28 14.28 -2.91
N ARG A 74 5.52 14.89 -4.05
CA ARG A 74 4.67 15.93 -4.62
C ARG A 74 3.80 15.33 -5.72
N LEU A 75 2.51 15.59 -5.66
CA LEU A 75 1.56 15.29 -6.74
C LEU A 75 1.04 16.60 -7.32
N SER A 76 1.34 16.81 -8.59
CA SER A 76 0.89 17.96 -9.37
C SER A 76 0.12 17.47 -10.61
N ILE A 77 -0.74 18.32 -11.14
CA ILE A 77 -1.47 18.05 -12.37
C ILE A 77 -1.05 19.03 -13.44
N GLU A 78 -0.75 18.49 -14.61
CA GLU A 78 -0.40 19.27 -15.79
C GLU A 78 -1.48 19.09 -16.86
N ALA A 79 -1.75 20.17 -17.61
CA ALA A 79 -2.59 20.09 -18.79
C ALA A 79 -1.82 19.37 -19.91
N GLY A 80 -2.32 18.23 -20.36
CA GLY A 80 -1.65 17.38 -21.33
C GLY A 80 -2.15 15.92 -21.33
N GLY A 81 -1.43 15.08 -22.08
CA GLY A 81 -1.75 13.65 -22.22
C GLY A 81 -2.95 13.37 -23.14
N CYS A 82 -3.28 12.08 -23.30
CA CYS A 82 -4.32 11.63 -24.24
C CYS A 82 -5.74 12.07 -23.84
N SER A 83 -5.95 12.51 -22.60
CA SER A 83 -7.27 12.77 -22.01
C SER A 83 -7.44 14.18 -21.45
N GLY A 84 -6.44 15.07 -21.61
CA GLY A 84 -6.52 16.48 -21.24
C GLY A 84 -5.73 16.87 -19.99
N PHE A 85 -5.70 16.03 -18.96
CA PHE A 85 -4.84 16.22 -17.78
C PHE A 85 -3.97 15.00 -17.49
N GLN A 86 -2.76 15.22 -16.99
CA GLN A 86 -1.82 14.18 -16.56
C GLN A 86 -1.40 14.36 -15.10
N TYR A 87 -1.15 13.24 -14.42
CA TYR A 87 -0.58 13.23 -13.08
C TYR A 87 0.95 13.26 -13.17
N THR A 88 1.56 14.20 -12.46
CA THR A 88 3.02 14.31 -12.34
C THR A 88 3.42 14.10 -10.89
N PHE A 89 4.34 13.16 -10.67
CA PHE A 89 4.90 12.85 -9.36
C PHE A 89 6.36 13.30 -9.30
N SER A 90 6.76 13.94 -8.21
CA SER A 90 8.13 14.39 -7.99
C SER A 90 8.51 14.26 -6.52
N LEU A 91 9.79 14.05 -6.22
CA LEU A 91 10.29 14.08 -4.85
C LEU A 91 10.87 15.46 -4.57
N ASP A 92 10.30 16.16 -3.61
CA ASP A 92 10.68 17.53 -3.26
C ASP A 92 11.06 17.62 -1.78
N ASP A 93 12.04 18.46 -1.44
CA ASP A 93 12.44 18.75 -0.06
C ASP A 93 11.79 20.05 0.46
N LYS A 94 11.05 20.77 -0.41
CA LYS A 94 10.39 22.03 -0.08
C LYS A 94 8.88 21.92 -0.11
N THR A 95 8.24 22.72 0.72
CA THR A 95 6.78 22.93 0.74
C THR A 95 6.49 24.40 0.55
N ASN A 96 5.48 24.72 -0.25
CA ASN A 96 4.99 26.08 -0.44
C ASN A 96 3.80 26.35 0.50
N ILE A 97 3.46 27.63 0.67
CA ILE A 97 2.41 28.05 1.61
C ILE A 97 0.99 27.64 1.19
N ASP A 98 0.78 27.47 -0.11
CA ASP A 98 -0.49 27.04 -0.70
C ASP A 98 -0.60 25.51 -0.82
N ASP A 99 0.45 24.78 -0.46
CA ASP A 99 0.46 23.33 -0.59
C ASP A 99 -0.33 22.67 0.55
N ARG A 100 -1.08 21.63 0.22
CA ARG A 100 -1.73 20.75 1.18
C ARG A 100 -0.84 19.56 1.46
N ILE A 101 -0.59 19.30 2.75
CA ILE A 101 0.26 18.22 3.21
C ILE A 101 -0.60 17.14 3.85
N PHE A 102 -0.47 15.91 3.36
CA PHE A 102 -1.11 14.72 3.87
C PHE A 102 -0.06 13.77 4.41
N ALA A 103 -0.15 13.42 5.69
CA ALA A 103 0.78 12.51 6.34
C ALA A 103 0.13 11.15 6.59
N ARG A 104 0.84 10.07 6.30
CA ARG A 104 0.43 8.70 6.63
C ARG A 104 1.66 7.89 7.01
N ASP A 105 1.62 7.22 8.15
CA ASP A 105 2.69 6.30 8.60
C ASP A 105 4.11 6.89 8.56
N GLY A 106 4.26 8.20 8.77
CA GLY A 106 5.54 8.90 8.75
C GLY A 106 6.03 9.38 7.38
N VAL A 107 5.28 9.11 6.29
CA VAL A 107 5.55 9.71 4.97
C VAL A 107 4.61 10.90 4.73
N LYS A 108 5.06 11.84 3.90
CA LYS A 108 4.34 13.07 3.56
C LYS A 108 4.09 13.13 2.05
N LEU A 109 2.84 13.41 1.70
CA LEU A 109 2.38 13.72 0.35
C LEU A 109 1.97 15.19 0.30
N VAL A 110 2.49 15.92 -0.68
CA VAL A 110 2.30 17.35 -0.88
C VAL A 110 1.54 17.54 -2.19
N ILE A 111 0.48 18.33 -2.15
CA ILE A 111 -0.35 18.63 -3.33
C ILE A 111 -0.58 20.12 -3.40
N ASP A 112 -0.31 20.72 -4.55
CA ASP A 112 -0.55 22.14 -4.78
C ASP A 112 -2.05 22.45 -4.69
N LYS A 113 -2.42 23.64 -4.22
CA LYS A 113 -3.84 24.05 -4.10
C LYS A 113 -4.67 23.81 -5.36
N ILE A 114 -4.12 24.13 -6.53
CA ILE A 114 -4.81 23.98 -7.83
C ILE A 114 -4.99 22.49 -8.14
N SER A 115 -3.91 21.72 -8.02
CA SER A 115 -3.92 20.26 -8.24
C SER A 115 -4.89 19.56 -7.29
N PHE A 116 -4.99 20.01 -6.04
CA PHE A 116 -5.86 19.43 -5.03
C PHE A 116 -7.32 19.39 -5.47
N ASP A 117 -7.82 20.43 -6.13
CA ASP A 117 -9.21 20.49 -6.59
C ASP A 117 -9.58 19.36 -7.55
N PHE A 118 -8.60 18.86 -8.31
CA PHE A 118 -8.76 17.76 -9.26
C PHE A 118 -8.56 16.37 -8.67
N VAL A 119 -8.05 16.25 -7.44
CA VAL A 119 -7.75 14.95 -6.79
C VAL A 119 -8.44 14.78 -5.44
N LYS A 120 -9.41 15.62 -5.09
CA LYS A 120 -10.19 15.47 -3.85
C LYS A 120 -10.73 14.05 -3.70
N GLY A 121 -10.49 13.41 -2.57
CA GLY A 121 -10.94 12.03 -2.34
C GLY A 121 -10.14 10.96 -3.08
N ALA A 122 -9.05 11.30 -3.77
CA ALA A 122 -8.29 10.35 -4.55
C ALA A 122 -7.40 9.45 -3.68
N THR A 123 -7.14 8.25 -4.19
CA THR A 123 -6.23 7.27 -3.59
C THR A 123 -4.98 7.13 -4.45
N VAL A 124 -3.82 7.47 -3.88
CA VAL A 124 -2.51 7.34 -4.51
C VAL A 124 -1.90 5.98 -4.16
N ASP A 125 -1.44 5.26 -5.17
CA ASP A 125 -0.84 3.94 -5.07
C ASP A 125 0.55 3.90 -5.74
N TYR A 126 1.33 2.88 -5.41
CA TYR A 126 2.56 2.56 -6.10
C TYR A 126 2.44 1.17 -6.69
N VAL A 127 2.57 1.08 -8.01
CA VAL A 127 2.46 -0.18 -8.74
C VAL A 127 3.82 -0.63 -9.19
N GLU A 128 4.16 -1.86 -8.83
CA GLU A 128 5.39 -2.54 -9.18
C GLU A 128 5.04 -3.81 -9.95
N GLU A 129 5.21 -3.74 -11.27
CA GLU A 129 5.00 -4.82 -12.22
C GLU A 129 6.36 -5.22 -12.83
N LEU A 130 6.43 -6.38 -13.48
CA LEU A 130 7.67 -6.88 -14.11
C LEU A 130 8.28 -5.89 -15.12
N ILE A 131 7.44 -5.08 -15.77
CA ILE A 131 7.84 -4.17 -16.86
C ILE A 131 7.86 -2.69 -16.44
N ARG A 132 7.28 -2.33 -15.30
CA ARG A 132 7.20 -0.93 -14.86
C ARG A 132 7.07 -0.84 -13.34
N SER A 133 7.65 0.21 -12.78
CA SER A 133 7.42 0.59 -11.39
C SER A 133 7.17 2.09 -11.32
N ALA A 134 5.99 2.50 -10.86
CA ALA A 134 5.57 3.90 -10.90
C ALA A 134 4.50 4.21 -9.86
N PHE A 135 4.49 5.46 -9.39
CA PHE A 135 3.36 6.02 -8.67
C PHE A 135 2.20 6.26 -9.64
N GLN A 136 0.99 5.96 -9.18
CA GLN A 136 -0.22 6.16 -9.96
C GLN A 136 -1.40 6.50 -9.05
N VAL A 137 -2.41 7.16 -9.61
CA VAL A 137 -3.67 7.39 -8.90
C VAL A 137 -4.60 6.20 -9.19
N ALA A 138 -4.97 5.45 -8.15
CA ALA A 138 -5.77 4.24 -8.27
C ALA A 138 -7.26 4.55 -8.44
N THR A 139 -7.75 5.56 -7.73
CA THR A 139 -9.15 6.01 -7.79
C THR A 139 -9.17 7.52 -7.61
N ASN A 140 -9.93 8.23 -8.46
CA ASN A 140 -10.14 9.67 -8.35
C ASN A 140 -11.62 9.97 -8.59
N PRO A 141 -12.38 10.40 -7.57
CA PRO A 141 -13.81 10.71 -7.73
C PRO A 141 -14.06 12.03 -8.50
N SER A 142 -13.05 12.90 -8.60
CA SER A 142 -13.10 14.13 -9.40
C SER A 142 -12.84 13.89 -10.90
N ALA A 143 -12.49 12.66 -11.30
CA ALA A 143 -12.29 12.30 -12.70
C ALA A 143 -13.59 11.75 -13.33
N VAL A 144 -13.95 12.25 -14.52
CA VAL A 144 -15.10 11.75 -15.31
C VAL A 144 -14.73 10.52 -16.14
N GLY A 145 -13.45 10.44 -16.53
CA GLY A 145 -12.90 9.34 -17.32
C GLY A 145 -11.37 9.39 -17.33
N GLY A 146 -10.73 8.36 -17.86
CA GLY A 146 -9.27 8.33 -17.96
C GLY A 146 -8.73 7.33 -18.96
N CYS A 147 -7.42 7.45 -19.21
CA CYS A 147 -6.71 6.56 -20.11
C CYS A 147 -6.50 5.18 -19.46
N SER A 148 -6.45 4.12 -20.28
CA SER A 148 -6.26 2.74 -19.80
C SER A 148 -4.99 2.54 -18.97
N CYS A 149 -3.94 3.33 -19.24
CA CYS A 149 -2.68 3.32 -18.50
C CYS A 149 -2.70 4.14 -17.19
N LYS A 150 -3.82 4.79 -16.86
CA LYS A 150 -4.03 5.58 -15.62
C LYS A 150 -3.06 6.75 -15.39
N SER A 151 -2.29 7.16 -16.41
CA SER A 151 -1.40 8.33 -16.34
C SER A 151 -2.12 9.65 -16.66
N SER A 152 -3.30 9.59 -17.27
CA SER A 152 -4.07 10.76 -17.70
C SER A 152 -5.57 10.58 -17.45
N PHE A 153 -6.28 11.69 -17.22
CA PHE A 153 -7.70 11.73 -16.88
C PHE A 153 -8.40 12.98 -17.44
N MET A 154 -9.73 12.92 -17.47
CA MET A 154 -10.61 14.05 -17.74
C MET A 154 -11.17 14.56 -16.42
N ALA A 155 -10.99 15.85 -16.15
CA ALA A 155 -11.58 16.52 -15.00
C ALA A 155 -13.08 16.76 -15.21
N LYS A 156 -13.83 16.82 -14.10
CA LYS A 156 -15.26 17.12 -14.08
C LYS A 156 -15.58 18.60 -14.15
#